data_AF-V9KJD2-F1
#
_entry.id   AF-V9KJD2-F1
#
_cell.length_a   1.000
_cell.length_b   1.000
_cell.length_c   1.000
_cell.angle_alpha   90.00
_cell.angle_beta   90.00
_cell.angle_gamma   90.00
#
_symmetry.space_group_name_H-M   'P 1'
#
loop_
_entity.id
_entity.type
_entity.pdbx_description
1 polymer ?
#
loop_
_entity_poly.entity_id
_entity_poly.type
_entity_poly.pdbx_seq_one_letter_code
_entity_poly.pdbx_strand_id
1 'polypeptide(L)'
;MMRHLRRGLRELGLRLRFHLVRDIGRQYPVFCFILLLLSSSTLLLNRYLNILMIFWSFLAGVVTFYWSLGPDSLLPNILFTIERKPKLKQQELFPQGHSCAVCGKVKCQRHKPTLLLENYQPWLGLKISSKVDASLSEMLELVIENFVHPWYREVTDDETFIDELRATLRFFAAILVRRAQKVDIPILVNQKLLKAAMKHIEIISKARQKVKNKEYLQQTALEEYGPDLHLALRSRRDELQYLRKLTELLFPYILPPKATECSSLALLIQEILAGSVFLPSLDFLADPDFVNHLLLIFIDDSPPEPATEPPSPLVPFLQKYADPRNKTQSVLKLELKEIRDQQDLLFRFMNFLKQEGAVHVLQFCLTVEEFNDRILCPELSESEMLTLHAEVKKIYETYCLDESIDKIKFDPFIVEQIQQIAKGNYRDVVKLQTTPCLFEAYEHVLSLLEAVFTPMFCHSDEYFRYLLKGAESPTHNSKLNRSSLSLDDFR
;
A
#
# COMPACT_ATOMS: atom_id res chain seq x y z
N MET A 1 -40.11 53.19 47.39
CA MET A 1 -39.62 52.61 46.12
C MET A 1 -38.53 51.53 46.31
N MET A 2 -37.39 51.81 46.98
CA MET A 2 -36.29 50.83 47.14
C MET A 2 -36.61 49.54 47.91
N ARG A 3 -37.55 49.54 48.87
CA ARG A 3 -37.92 48.33 49.64
C ARG A 3 -38.76 47.32 48.82
N HIS A 4 -39.56 47.80 47.87
CA HIS A 4 -40.32 46.92 46.97
C HIS A 4 -39.42 46.30 45.89
N LEU A 5 -38.44 47.04 45.37
CA LEU A 5 -37.46 46.51 44.42
C LEU A 5 -36.58 45.41 45.05
N ARG A 6 -36.17 45.56 46.32
CA ARG A 6 -35.39 44.54 47.05
C ARG A 6 -36.18 43.26 47.35
N ARG A 7 -37.49 43.35 47.57
CA ARG A 7 -38.36 42.17 47.73
C ARG A 7 -38.56 41.46 46.39
N GLY A 8 -38.81 42.20 45.31
CA GLY A 8 -38.94 41.65 43.96
C GLY A 8 -37.67 40.93 43.47
N LEU A 9 -36.48 41.50 43.72
CA LEU A 9 -35.19 40.88 43.39
C LEU A 9 -34.89 39.62 44.21
N ARG A 10 -35.31 39.56 45.48
CA ARG A 10 -35.17 38.33 46.29
C ARG A 10 -36.13 37.23 45.84
N GLU A 11 -37.36 37.57 45.46
CA GLU A 11 -38.34 36.61 44.95
C GLU A 11 -37.97 36.08 43.55
N LEU A 12 -37.41 36.93 42.67
CA LEU A 12 -36.87 36.52 41.38
C LEU A 12 -35.64 35.60 41.53
N GLY A 13 -34.71 35.94 42.43
CA GLY A 13 -33.54 35.10 42.72
C GLY A 13 -33.91 33.73 43.32
N LEU A 14 -34.95 33.66 44.17
CA LEU A 14 -35.47 32.40 44.68
C LEU A 14 -36.15 31.56 43.59
N ARG A 15 -36.96 32.17 42.71
CA ARG A 15 -37.60 31.46 41.60
C ARG A 15 -36.59 30.92 40.58
N LEU A 16 -35.53 31.68 40.28
CA LEU A 16 -34.49 31.24 39.35
C LEU A 16 -33.71 30.04 39.92
N ARG A 17 -33.37 30.06 41.21
CA ARG A 17 -32.73 28.94 41.89
C ARG A 17 -33.63 27.70 41.92
N PHE A 18 -34.94 27.88 42.12
CA PHE A 18 -35.88 26.77 42.15
C PHE A 18 -36.05 26.11 40.76
N HIS A 19 -36.04 26.91 39.69
CA HIS A 19 -36.02 26.38 38.32
C HIS A 19 -34.72 25.63 38.01
N LEU A 20 -33.57 26.19 38.37
CA LEU A 20 -32.28 25.54 38.13
C LEU A 20 -32.14 24.20 38.87
N VAL A 21 -32.57 24.14 40.13
CA VAL A 21 -32.57 22.91 40.94
C VAL A 21 -33.55 21.88 40.38
N ARG A 22 -34.70 22.32 39.87
CA ARG A 22 -35.70 21.46 39.24
C ARG A 22 -35.21 20.88 37.91
N ASP A 23 -34.46 21.65 37.12
CA ASP A 23 -33.89 21.19 35.85
C ASP A 23 -32.71 20.23 36.07
N ILE A 24 -31.83 20.50 37.05
CA ILE A 24 -30.76 19.57 37.46
C ILE A 24 -31.32 18.25 38.00
N GLY A 25 -32.38 18.31 38.81
CA GLY A 25 -33.08 17.12 39.32
C GLY A 25 -33.69 16.24 38.23
N ARG A 26 -34.02 16.84 37.08
CA ARG A 26 -34.63 16.13 35.95
C ARG A 26 -33.59 15.55 34.99
N GLN A 27 -32.43 16.19 34.88
CA GLN A 27 -31.33 15.79 33.98
C GLN A 27 -30.44 14.70 34.60
N TYR A 28 -30.37 14.61 35.94
CA TYR A 28 -29.58 13.60 36.66
C TYR A 28 -30.32 13.03 37.89
N PRO A 29 -31.43 12.27 37.68
CA PRO A 29 -32.28 11.78 38.78
C PRO A 29 -31.54 10.81 39.71
N VAL A 30 -30.63 9.99 39.16
CA VAL A 30 -29.82 9.03 39.93
C VAL A 30 -28.83 9.75 40.84
N PHE A 31 -28.18 10.82 40.36
CA PHE A 31 -27.23 11.60 41.15
C PHE A 31 -27.91 12.34 42.30
N CYS A 32 -29.09 12.92 42.05
CA CYS A 32 -29.88 13.60 43.07
C CYS A 32 -30.40 12.63 44.14
N PHE A 33 -30.85 11.44 43.74
CA PHE A 33 -31.29 10.40 44.67
C PHE A 33 -30.14 9.90 45.54
N ILE A 34 -28.96 9.66 44.94
CA ILE A 34 -27.75 9.26 45.67
C ILE A 34 -27.36 10.35 46.67
N LEU A 35 -27.28 11.63 46.27
CA LEU A 35 -26.95 12.73 47.19
C LEU A 35 -27.94 12.87 48.35
N LEU A 36 -29.24 12.71 48.11
CA LEU A 36 -30.26 12.73 49.17
C LEU A 36 -30.09 11.57 50.14
N LEU A 37 -29.87 10.36 49.63
CA LEU A 37 -29.68 9.16 50.43
C LEU A 37 -28.40 9.25 51.28
N LEU A 38 -27.34 9.84 50.72
CA LEU A 38 -26.08 10.11 51.40
C LEU A 38 -26.22 11.19 52.48
N SER A 39 -26.99 12.26 52.21
CA SER A 39 -27.29 13.32 53.19
C SER A 39 -28.15 12.83 54.36
N SER A 40 -29.10 11.93 54.07
CA SER A 40 -29.91 11.26 55.09
C SER A 40 -29.07 10.30 55.94
N SER A 41 -28.17 9.55 55.31
CA SER A 41 -27.23 8.66 55.99
C SER A 41 -26.25 9.44 56.90
N THR A 42 -25.76 10.61 56.48
CA THR A 42 -24.91 11.49 57.32
C THR A 42 -25.65 11.99 58.56
N LEU A 43 -26.94 12.34 58.43
CA LEU A 43 -27.77 12.80 59.55
C LEU A 43 -28.14 11.67 60.52
N LEU A 44 -28.45 10.48 60.01
CA LEU A 44 -28.79 9.30 60.82
C LEU A 44 -27.58 8.73 61.57
N LEU A 45 -26.37 8.79 60.98
CA LEU A 45 -25.13 8.30 61.58
C LEU A 45 -24.27 9.42 62.18
N ASN A 46 -24.88 10.52 62.67
CA ASN A 46 -24.18 11.66 63.28
C ASN A 46 -23.25 11.26 64.45
N ARG A 47 -23.49 10.11 65.10
CA ARG A 47 -22.62 9.55 66.16
C ARG A 47 -21.32 8.90 65.62
N TYR A 48 -21.25 8.57 64.33
CA TYR A 48 -20.13 7.92 63.67
C TYR A 48 -19.46 8.80 62.59
N LEU A 49 -19.61 10.13 62.70
CA LEU A 49 -19.10 11.12 61.74
C LEU A 49 -17.63 10.88 61.33
N ASN A 50 -16.76 10.51 62.27
CA ASN A 50 -15.34 10.29 61.98
C ASN A 50 -15.12 9.13 60.99
N ILE A 51 -15.88 8.05 61.10
CA ILE A 51 -15.78 6.88 60.20
C ILE A 51 -16.33 7.25 58.82
N LEU A 52 -17.43 8.00 58.80
CA LEU A 52 -18.05 8.45 57.57
C LEU A 52 -17.13 9.43 56.81
N MET A 53 -16.46 10.35 57.50
CA MET A 53 -15.52 11.30 56.92
C MET A 53 -14.31 10.62 56.25
N ILE A 54 -13.83 9.50 56.83
CA ILE A 54 -12.76 8.70 56.21
C ILE A 54 -13.26 8.12 54.88
N PHE A 55 -14.45 7.52 54.87
CA PHE A 55 -15.08 7.00 53.65
C PHE A 55 -15.29 8.09 52.59
N TRP A 56 -15.75 9.27 53.00
CA TRP A 56 -15.93 10.42 52.11
C TRP A 56 -14.62 10.94 51.53
N SER A 57 -13.56 11.00 52.34
CA SER A 57 -12.24 11.42 51.87
C SER A 57 -11.65 10.44 50.84
N PHE A 58 -11.85 9.14 51.06
CA PHE A 58 -11.44 8.10 50.11
C PHE A 58 -12.22 8.18 48.80
N LEU A 59 -13.56 8.31 48.88
CA LEU A 59 -14.40 8.41 47.69
C LEU A 59 -14.11 9.69 46.89
N ALA A 60 -13.89 10.82 47.58
CA ALA A 60 -13.46 12.06 46.95
C ALA A 60 -12.09 11.88 46.25
N GLY A 61 -11.14 11.20 46.89
CA GLY A 61 -9.86 10.83 46.28
C GLY A 61 -10.03 10.02 44.99
N VAL A 62 -10.85 8.97 45.00
CA VAL A 62 -11.12 8.14 43.81
C VAL A 62 -11.79 8.94 42.70
N VAL A 63 -12.77 9.79 43.02
CA VAL A 63 -13.45 10.64 42.02
C VAL A 63 -12.49 11.68 41.43
N THR A 64 -11.65 12.32 42.24
CA THR A 64 -10.64 13.27 41.75
C THR A 64 -9.60 12.59 40.86
N PHE A 65 -9.18 11.37 41.20
CA PHE A 65 -8.28 10.58 40.38
C PHE A 65 -8.92 10.18 39.05
N TYR A 66 -10.17 9.72 39.07
CA TYR A 66 -10.90 9.35 37.87
C TYR A 66 -11.16 10.55 36.94
N TRP A 67 -11.45 11.73 37.48
CA TRP A 67 -11.60 12.95 36.68
C TRP A 67 -10.27 13.51 36.17
N SER A 68 -9.18 13.37 36.91
CA SER A 68 -7.85 13.83 36.47
C SER A 68 -7.18 12.94 35.43
N LEU A 69 -7.63 11.68 35.27
CA LEU A 69 -7.05 10.70 34.34
C LEU A 69 -8.05 10.18 33.30
N GLY A 70 -9.31 10.66 33.37
CA GLY A 70 -10.34 10.32 32.40
C GLY A 70 -10.02 10.94 31.03
N PRO A 71 -10.19 10.18 29.93
CA PRO A 71 -9.82 10.62 28.58
C PRO A 71 -10.64 11.82 28.06
N ASP A 72 -11.76 12.17 28.70
CA ASP A 72 -12.69 13.22 28.27
C ASP A 72 -12.82 14.40 29.25
N SER A 73 -11.82 14.63 30.13
CA SER A 73 -11.94 15.69 31.15
C SER A 73 -11.64 17.09 30.59
N LEU A 74 -12.48 18.08 30.97
CA LEU A 74 -12.38 19.50 30.58
C LEU A 74 -11.19 20.25 31.21
N LEU A 75 -10.36 19.57 32.01
CA LEU A 75 -9.19 20.14 32.66
C LEU A 75 -7.92 19.59 32.01
N PRO A 76 -6.90 20.42 31.76
CA PRO A 76 -5.67 19.95 31.12
C PRO A 76 -5.02 18.87 32.00
N ASN A 77 -4.90 17.66 31.46
CA ASN A 77 -4.24 16.54 32.13
C ASN A 77 -2.80 16.93 32.49
N ILE A 78 -2.49 17.02 33.79
CA ILE A 78 -1.19 17.46 34.32
C ILE A 78 -0.12 16.36 34.15
N LEU A 79 -0.53 15.11 33.93
CA LEU A 79 0.36 14.00 33.66
C LEU A 79 0.46 13.82 32.14
N PHE A 80 1.54 14.36 31.56
CA PHE A 80 2.06 14.13 30.21
C PHE A 80 1.26 13.10 29.39
N THR A 81 0.15 13.54 28.79
CA THR A 81 -0.30 12.89 27.57
C THR A 81 0.77 13.21 26.54
N ILE A 82 1.63 12.22 26.27
CA ILE A 82 2.27 12.11 24.96
C ILE A 82 1.10 11.98 23.97
N GLU A 83 0.53 13.12 23.60
CA GLU A 83 -0.23 13.23 22.39
C GLU A 83 0.77 12.95 21.28
N ARG A 84 0.71 11.70 20.82
CA ARG A 84 1.44 11.31 19.65
C ARG A 84 0.99 12.25 18.55
N LYS A 85 1.88 13.12 18.07
CA LYS A 85 1.68 13.76 16.77
C LYS A 85 1.32 12.60 15.83
N PRO A 86 0.11 12.54 15.27
CA PRO A 86 -0.13 11.59 14.19
C PRO A 86 1.00 11.84 13.21
N LYS A 87 1.71 10.77 12.79
CA LYS A 87 2.75 10.88 11.76
C LYS A 87 2.22 11.90 10.78
N LEU A 88 2.92 13.03 10.63
CA LEU A 88 2.63 14.03 9.61
C LEU A 88 2.26 13.20 8.41
N LYS A 89 0.99 13.27 7.94
CA LYS A 89 0.54 12.46 6.80
C LYS A 89 1.59 12.73 5.75
N GLN A 90 2.56 11.82 5.60
CA GLN A 90 3.50 11.86 4.51
C GLN A 90 2.54 11.87 3.36
N GLN A 91 2.52 13.00 2.66
CA GLN A 91 1.65 13.27 1.53
C GLN A 91 1.58 11.95 0.80
N GLU A 92 0.43 11.27 0.91
CA GLU A 92 0.33 9.90 0.43
C GLU A 92 0.74 10.04 -1.03
N LEU A 93 1.94 9.56 -1.39
CA LEU A 93 2.50 9.80 -2.72
C LEU A 93 1.61 9.14 -3.80
N PHE A 94 0.60 8.41 -3.36
CA PHE A 94 -0.67 8.17 -4.03
C PHE A 94 -1.85 8.41 -3.05
N PRO A 95 -2.67 9.46 -3.20
CA PRO A 95 -3.90 9.60 -2.43
C PRO A 95 -4.83 8.46 -2.84
N GLN A 96 -4.98 7.43 -2.00
CA GLN A 96 -5.87 6.30 -2.27
C GLN A 96 -5.82 5.79 -3.73
N GLY A 97 -4.68 5.21 -4.06
CA GLY A 97 -4.31 4.39 -5.23
C GLY A 97 -5.36 4.01 -6.27
N HIS A 98 -5.75 4.96 -7.13
CA HIS A 98 -6.55 4.65 -8.32
C HIS A 98 -6.20 5.56 -9.52
N SER A 99 -4.95 6.03 -9.66
CA SER A 99 -4.54 6.80 -10.86
C SER A 99 -4.36 5.87 -12.06
N CYS A 100 -5.14 6.10 -13.12
CA CYS A 100 -5.01 5.38 -14.39
C CYS A 100 -3.66 5.66 -15.07
N ALA A 101 -2.99 4.61 -15.57
CA ALA A 101 -1.71 4.73 -16.29
C ALA A 101 -1.82 5.57 -17.57
N VAL A 102 -3.01 5.67 -18.17
CA VAL A 102 -3.25 6.39 -19.42
C VAL A 102 -3.62 7.85 -19.18
N CYS A 103 -4.67 8.13 -18.40
CA CYS A 103 -5.19 9.49 -18.22
C CYS A 103 -4.73 10.18 -16.92
N GLY A 104 -4.07 9.46 -16.00
CA GLY A 104 -3.61 9.98 -14.72
C GLY A 104 -4.70 10.31 -13.69
N LYS A 105 -5.99 10.16 -14.03
CA LYS A 105 -7.13 10.46 -13.13
C LYS A 105 -7.27 9.40 -12.04
N VAL A 106 -7.53 9.83 -10.81
CA VAL A 106 -7.64 8.97 -9.59
C VAL A 106 -8.93 8.14 -9.56
N LYS A 107 -9.93 8.40 -10.39
CA LYS A 107 -11.13 7.55 -10.50
C LYS A 107 -11.59 7.48 -11.96
N CYS A 108 -10.79 6.83 -12.79
CA CYS A 108 -11.17 6.63 -14.20
C CYS A 108 -12.27 5.56 -14.29
N GLN A 109 -13.44 5.93 -14.82
CA GLN A 109 -14.52 4.97 -15.11
C GLN A 109 -14.42 4.36 -16.51
N ARG A 110 -13.62 4.96 -17.41
CA ARG A 110 -13.48 4.54 -18.80
C ARG A 110 -12.44 3.44 -18.97
N HIS A 111 -11.27 3.64 -18.39
CA HIS A 111 -10.16 2.68 -18.41
C HIS A 111 -10.40 1.65 -17.32
N LYS A 112 -10.19 0.37 -17.65
CA LYS A 112 -10.42 -0.70 -16.68
C LYS A 112 -9.53 -0.53 -15.44
N PRO A 113 -9.97 -1.01 -14.26
CA PRO A 113 -9.14 -1.05 -13.06
C PRO A 113 -7.85 -1.87 -13.22
N THR A 114 -7.75 -2.72 -14.24
CA THR A 114 -6.50 -3.38 -14.63
C THR A 114 -5.40 -2.35 -14.88
N LEU A 115 -5.71 -1.27 -15.61
CA LEU A 115 -4.82 -0.15 -15.99
C LEU A 115 -4.48 0.83 -14.85
N LEU A 116 -4.73 0.46 -13.58
CA LEU A 116 -4.26 1.23 -12.45
C LEU A 116 -2.75 1.12 -12.36
N LEU A 117 -2.09 2.27 -12.20
CA LEU A 117 -0.63 2.35 -12.17
C LEU A 117 -0.01 1.48 -11.05
N GLU A 118 -0.74 1.28 -9.96
CA GLU A 118 -0.30 0.42 -8.84
C GLU A 118 -0.27 -1.07 -9.18
N ASN A 119 -1.10 -1.53 -10.13
CA ASN A 119 -1.13 -2.94 -10.53
C ASN A 119 0.05 -3.33 -11.43
N TYR A 120 0.73 -2.35 -12.01
CA TYR A 120 1.88 -2.57 -12.90
C TYR A 120 3.19 -2.01 -12.35
N GLN A 121 3.14 -0.91 -11.58
CA GLN A 121 4.32 -0.18 -11.10
C GLN A 121 4.17 0.26 -9.64
N PRO A 122 4.08 -0.67 -8.67
CA PRO A 122 4.01 -0.34 -7.25
C PRO A 122 5.27 0.35 -6.72
N TRP A 123 6.39 0.31 -7.44
CA TRP A 123 7.62 1.03 -7.07
C TRP A 123 7.60 2.52 -7.43
N LEU A 124 6.60 3.01 -8.17
CA LEU A 124 6.58 4.43 -8.58
C LEU A 124 6.52 5.34 -7.34
N GLY A 125 7.34 6.39 -7.31
CA GLY A 125 7.45 7.29 -6.17
C GLY A 125 8.15 6.71 -4.93
N LEU A 126 8.52 5.43 -4.93
CA LEU A 126 9.27 4.81 -3.83
C LEU A 126 10.77 5.07 -4.04
N LYS A 127 11.34 5.90 -3.18
CA LYS A 127 12.78 6.20 -3.16
C LYS A 127 13.39 5.70 -1.87
N ILE A 128 14.50 4.97 -1.98
CA ILE A 128 15.24 4.44 -0.84
C ILE A 128 16.72 4.83 -0.95
N SER A 129 17.43 4.80 0.16
CA SER A 129 18.87 5.06 0.19
C SER A 129 19.62 4.03 -0.67
N SER A 130 20.61 4.48 -1.45
CA SER A 130 21.37 3.61 -2.36
C SER A 130 22.02 2.41 -1.68
N LYS A 131 22.40 2.51 -0.39
CA LYS A 131 22.96 1.36 0.35
C LYS A 131 21.93 0.28 0.61
N VAL A 132 20.74 0.67 1.08
CA VAL A 132 19.62 -0.26 1.29
C VAL A 132 19.16 -0.89 -0.03
N ASP A 133 19.16 -0.13 -1.11
CA ASP A 133 18.84 -0.64 -2.45
C ASP A 133 19.84 -1.72 -2.89
N ALA A 134 21.14 -1.47 -2.69
CA ALA A 134 22.19 -2.43 -3.00
C ALA A 134 22.09 -3.70 -2.15
N SER A 135 21.92 -3.59 -0.83
CA SER A 135 21.77 -4.75 0.06
C SER A 135 20.52 -5.57 -0.25
N LEU A 136 19.40 -4.91 -0.57
CA LEU A 136 18.18 -5.62 -0.97
C LEU A 136 18.34 -6.32 -2.32
N SER A 137 19.02 -5.67 -3.28
CA SER A 137 19.33 -6.27 -4.57
C SER A 137 20.22 -7.51 -4.41
N GLU A 138 21.26 -7.43 -3.58
CA GLU A 138 22.16 -8.55 -3.27
C GLU A 138 21.39 -9.71 -2.62
N MET A 139 20.56 -9.42 -1.61
CA MET A 139 19.73 -10.43 -0.96
C MET A 139 18.82 -11.15 -1.97
N LEU A 140 18.15 -10.41 -2.87
CA LEU A 140 17.28 -11.01 -3.88
C LEU A 140 18.07 -11.80 -4.94
N GLU A 141 19.27 -11.34 -5.32
CA GLU A 141 20.13 -12.09 -6.24
C GLU A 141 20.59 -13.40 -5.61
N LEU A 142 20.97 -13.39 -4.32
CA LEU A 142 21.31 -14.62 -3.58
C LEU A 142 20.14 -15.61 -3.54
N VAL A 143 18.90 -15.11 -3.48
CA VAL A 143 17.71 -15.99 -3.57
C VAL A 143 17.62 -16.63 -4.94
N ILE A 144 17.84 -15.88 -6.03
CA ILE A 144 17.86 -16.43 -7.40
C ILE A 144 19.02 -17.42 -7.57
N GLU A 145 20.21 -17.09 -7.09
CA GLU A 145 21.41 -17.91 -7.20
C GLU A 145 21.31 -19.24 -6.45
N ASN A 146 20.75 -19.23 -5.25
CA ASN A 146 20.69 -20.44 -4.43
C ASN A 146 19.44 -21.28 -4.72
N PHE A 147 18.34 -20.66 -5.15
CA PHE A 147 17.08 -21.38 -5.35
C PHE A 147 16.79 -21.69 -6.83
N VAL A 148 17.04 -20.75 -7.75
CA VAL A 148 16.57 -20.84 -9.14
C VAL A 148 17.66 -21.38 -10.07
N HIS A 149 18.84 -20.76 -10.04
CA HIS A 149 19.94 -21.14 -10.92
C HIS A 149 20.36 -22.63 -10.86
N PRO A 150 20.34 -23.34 -9.71
CA PRO A 150 20.81 -24.72 -9.65
C PRO A 150 20.01 -25.68 -10.53
N TRP A 151 18.69 -25.55 -10.58
CA TRP A 151 17.86 -26.40 -11.44
C TRP A 151 17.60 -25.77 -12.80
N TYR A 152 17.56 -24.44 -12.90
CA TYR A 152 17.21 -23.77 -14.15
C TYR A 152 18.29 -23.94 -15.22
N ARG A 153 19.57 -23.85 -14.83
CA ARG A 153 20.72 -24.04 -15.74
C ARG A 153 20.83 -25.47 -16.28
N GLU A 154 20.23 -26.46 -15.60
CA GLU A 154 20.17 -27.84 -16.11
C GLU A 154 19.12 -27.99 -17.22
N VAL A 155 18.12 -27.09 -17.25
CA VAL A 155 17.00 -27.14 -18.20
C VAL A 155 17.27 -26.25 -19.41
N THR A 156 17.75 -25.01 -19.19
CA THR A 156 17.98 -24.04 -20.27
C THR A 156 18.97 -22.94 -19.85
N ASP A 157 19.63 -22.35 -20.85
CA ASP A 157 20.51 -21.18 -20.71
C ASP A 157 19.77 -19.84 -20.94
N ASP A 158 18.45 -19.86 -21.14
CA ASP A 158 17.66 -18.66 -21.42
C ASP A 158 17.43 -17.79 -20.18
N GLU A 159 18.07 -16.63 -20.09
CA GLU A 159 17.92 -15.72 -18.94
C GLU A 159 16.60 -14.92 -18.94
N THR A 160 15.77 -14.99 -20.00
CA THR A 160 14.55 -14.15 -20.09
C THR A 160 13.55 -14.42 -18.97
N PHE A 161 13.41 -15.68 -18.57
CA PHE A 161 12.59 -16.08 -17.43
C PHE A 161 13.10 -15.51 -16.11
N ILE A 162 14.42 -15.46 -15.92
CA ILE A 162 15.03 -14.95 -14.70
C ILE A 162 14.82 -13.43 -14.62
N ASP A 163 14.92 -12.72 -15.75
CA ASP A 163 14.60 -11.29 -15.82
C ASP A 163 13.12 -11.01 -15.46
N GLU A 164 12.18 -11.82 -15.94
CA GLU A 164 10.76 -11.72 -15.52
C GLU A 164 10.57 -12.03 -14.02
N LEU A 165 11.33 -12.98 -13.49
CA LEU A 165 11.33 -13.28 -12.06
C LEU A 165 11.89 -12.12 -11.24
N ARG A 166 12.96 -11.45 -11.68
CA ARG A 166 13.51 -10.23 -11.04
C ARG A 166 12.46 -9.12 -11.01
N ALA A 167 11.77 -8.88 -12.13
CA ALA A 167 10.68 -7.91 -12.18
C ALA A 167 9.53 -8.25 -11.22
N THR A 168 9.16 -9.54 -11.14
CA THR A 168 8.13 -10.05 -10.21
C THR A 168 8.54 -9.89 -8.75
N LEU A 169 9.80 -10.19 -8.40
CA LEU A 169 10.33 -9.99 -7.06
C LEU A 169 10.39 -8.51 -6.67
N ARG A 170 10.77 -7.63 -7.60
CA ARG A 170 10.70 -6.17 -7.39
C ARG A 170 9.27 -5.70 -7.12
N PHE A 171 8.31 -6.18 -7.91
CA PHE A 171 6.89 -5.87 -7.75
C PHE A 171 6.41 -6.24 -6.33
N PHE A 172 6.69 -7.48 -5.93
CA PHE A 172 6.38 -8.01 -4.61
C PHE A 172 7.01 -7.17 -3.48
N ALA A 173 8.33 -6.91 -3.57
CA ALA A 173 9.07 -6.17 -2.57
C ALA A 173 8.54 -4.73 -2.42
N ALA A 174 8.18 -4.07 -3.52
CA ALA A 174 7.61 -2.73 -3.50
C ALA A 174 6.25 -2.69 -2.76
N ILE A 175 5.40 -3.70 -2.97
CA ILE A 175 4.12 -3.82 -2.25
C ILE A 175 4.36 -4.06 -0.77
N LEU A 176 5.28 -4.95 -0.40
CA LEU A 176 5.61 -5.19 1.00
C LEU A 176 6.10 -3.92 1.69
N VAL A 177 7.00 -3.16 1.07
CA VAL A 177 7.50 -1.90 1.62
C VAL A 177 6.36 -0.88 1.80
N ARG A 178 5.50 -0.71 0.79
CA ARG A 178 4.33 0.19 0.89
C ARG A 178 3.38 -0.23 2.01
N ARG A 179 3.17 -1.53 2.22
CA ARG A 179 2.33 -2.04 3.30
C ARG A 179 3.00 -1.85 4.66
N ALA A 180 4.29 -2.16 4.79
CA ALA A 180 5.07 -1.97 6.00
C ALA A 180 5.09 -0.51 6.46
N GLN A 181 5.20 0.44 5.53
CA GLN A 181 5.14 1.88 5.83
C GLN A 181 3.79 2.32 6.45
N LYS A 182 2.69 1.63 6.10
CA LYS A 182 1.34 1.88 6.66
C LYS A 182 1.12 1.24 8.03
N VAL A 183 1.99 0.32 8.46
CA VAL A 183 1.85 -0.34 9.76
C VAL A 183 2.20 0.63 10.89
N ASP A 184 1.30 0.75 11.86
CA ASP A 184 1.57 1.45 13.12
C ASP A 184 2.39 0.52 14.04
N ILE A 185 3.72 0.64 13.93
CA ILE A 185 4.70 -0.14 14.71
C ILE A 185 4.37 -0.13 16.22
N PRO A 186 4.13 1.02 16.86
CA PRO A 186 3.73 1.04 18.26
C PRO A 186 2.47 0.24 18.62
N ILE A 187 1.42 0.29 17.78
CA ILE A 187 0.21 -0.50 18.01
C ILE A 187 0.54 -1.99 17.88
N LEU A 188 1.33 -2.37 16.86
CA LEU A 188 1.82 -3.73 16.68
C LEU A 188 2.60 -4.21 17.91
N VAL A 189 3.52 -3.39 18.43
CA VAL A 189 4.32 -3.69 19.61
C VAL A 189 3.44 -3.87 20.84
N ASN A 190 2.61 -2.87 21.19
CA ASN A 190 1.83 -2.90 22.42
C ASN A 190 0.71 -3.93 22.41
N GLN A 191 0.02 -4.11 21.28
CA GLN A 191 -1.18 -4.95 21.23
C GLN A 191 -0.90 -6.41 20.85
N LYS A 192 0.18 -6.69 20.11
CA LYS A 192 0.49 -8.04 19.61
C LYS A 192 1.79 -8.57 20.20
N LEU A 193 2.92 -7.90 19.95
CA LEU A 193 4.24 -8.42 20.34
C LEU A 193 4.39 -8.51 21.86
N LEU A 194 4.04 -7.46 22.61
CA LEU A 194 4.15 -7.46 24.07
C LEU A 194 3.28 -8.56 24.69
N LYS A 195 2.06 -8.75 24.19
CA LYS A 195 1.16 -9.81 24.69
C LYS A 195 1.75 -11.20 24.44
N ALA A 196 2.29 -11.44 23.25
CA ALA A 196 2.96 -12.69 22.93
C ALA A 196 4.18 -12.90 23.82
N ALA A 197 5.06 -11.90 23.93
CA ALA A 197 6.25 -11.94 24.77
C ALA A 197 5.91 -12.25 26.24
N MET A 198 4.90 -11.57 26.81
CA MET A 198 4.44 -11.83 28.18
C MET A 198 3.92 -13.26 28.35
N LYS A 199 3.17 -13.79 27.38
CA LYS A 199 2.73 -15.21 27.39
C LYS A 199 3.93 -16.16 27.36
N HIS A 200 4.93 -15.91 26.51
CA HIS A 200 6.16 -16.70 26.47
C HIS A 200 6.92 -16.64 27.79
N ILE A 201 7.07 -15.46 28.40
CA ILE A 201 7.74 -15.27 29.69
C ILE A 201 7.01 -16.00 30.81
N GLU A 202 5.68 -15.91 30.86
CA GLU A 202 4.87 -16.61 31.86
C GLU A 202 5.07 -18.13 31.78
N ILE A 203 5.00 -18.68 30.56
CA ILE A 203 5.15 -20.13 30.33
C ILE A 203 6.56 -20.60 30.68
N ILE A 204 7.60 -19.86 30.26
CA ILE A 204 8.99 -20.20 30.60
C ILE A 204 9.22 -20.12 32.12
N SER A 205 8.59 -19.16 32.81
CA SER A 205 8.67 -19.04 34.26
C SER A 205 8.04 -20.24 34.98
N LYS A 206 6.85 -20.68 34.55
CA LYS A 206 6.19 -21.89 35.06
C LYS A 206 7.03 -23.15 34.80
N ALA A 207 7.56 -23.30 33.59
CA ALA A 207 8.45 -24.41 33.26
C ALA A 207 9.72 -24.42 34.14
N ARG A 208 10.33 -23.25 34.37
CA ARG A 208 11.52 -23.13 35.23
C ARG A 208 11.25 -23.50 36.68
N GLN A 209 10.03 -23.28 37.20
CA GLN A 209 9.65 -23.72 38.55
C GLN A 209 9.51 -25.24 38.66
N LYS A 210 9.09 -25.91 37.59
CA LYS A 210 8.89 -27.37 37.54
C LYS A 210 10.18 -28.15 37.31
N VAL A 211 11.17 -27.51 36.68
CA VAL A 211 12.39 -28.17 36.20
C VAL A 211 13.57 -27.94 37.18
N LYS A 212 14.19 -29.04 37.65
CA LYS A 212 15.42 -28.99 38.46
C LYS A 212 16.71 -28.91 37.64
N ASN A 213 16.72 -29.48 36.42
CA ASN A 213 17.88 -29.47 35.51
C ASN A 213 17.57 -28.63 34.26
N LYS A 214 18.40 -27.61 34.00
CA LYS A 214 18.19 -26.63 32.91
C LYS A 214 18.04 -27.25 31.51
N GLU A 215 18.59 -28.44 31.29
CA GLU A 215 18.52 -29.15 30.00
C GLU A 215 17.09 -29.53 29.60
N TYR A 216 16.20 -29.80 30.57
CA TYR A 216 14.80 -30.17 30.28
C TYR A 216 13.86 -28.97 30.15
N LEU A 217 14.38 -27.74 30.29
CA LEU A 217 13.56 -26.53 30.32
C LEU A 217 12.76 -26.33 29.02
N GLN A 218 13.38 -26.60 27.87
CA GLN A 218 12.72 -26.45 26.57
C GLN A 218 11.57 -27.44 26.41
N GLN A 219 11.79 -28.71 26.75
CA GLN A 219 10.77 -29.75 26.62
C GLN A 219 9.59 -29.48 27.55
N THR A 220 9.86 -29.14 28.82
CA THR A 220 8.79 -28.77 29.77
C THR A 220 8.06 -27.51 29.33
N ALA A 221 8.75 -26.49 28.79
CA ALA A 221 8.08 -25.30 28.26
C ALA A 221 7.13 -25.61 27.10
N LEU A 222 7.50 -26.53 26.20
CA LEU A 222 6.62 -26.99 25.11
C LEU A 222 5.41 -27.77 25.65
N GLU A 223 5.60 -28.60 26.68
CA GLU A 223 4.50 -29.31 27.37
C GLU A 223 3.54 -28.34 28.05
N GLU A 224 4.05 -27.27 28.70
CA GLU A 224 3.23 -26.22 29.31
C GLU A 224 2.41 -25.42 28.28
N TYR A 225 2.93 -25.28 27.05
CA TYR A 225 2.17 -24.70 25.94
C TYR A 225 0.97 -25.58 25.54
N GLY A 226 1.13 -26.91 25.58
CA GLY A 226 0.05 -27.88 25.33
C GLY A 226 -0.78 -27.57 24.06
N PRO A 227 -2.10 -27.34 24.16
CA PRO A 227 -2.97 -27.07 23.01
C PRO A 227 -2.76 -25.68 22.39
N ASP A 228 -2.17 -24.74 23.13
CA ASP A 228 -1.90 -23.37 22.68
C ASP A 228 -0.63 -23.28 21.83
N LEU A 229 0.10 -24.39 21.65
CA LEU A 229 1.30 -24.42 20.82
C LEU A 229 0.93 -24.25 19.34
N HIS A 230 1.47 -23.20 18.73
CA HIS A 230 1.26 -22.92 17.32
C HIS A 230 1.78 -24.06 16.43
N LEU A 231 1.04 -24.44 15.38
CA LEU A 231 1.36 -25.56 14.49
C LEU A 231 2.79 -25.49 13.93
N ALA A 232 3.22 -24.28 13.55
CA ALA A 232 4.57 -24.03 13.01
C ALA A 232 5.70 -24.39 13.98
N LEU A 233 5.45 -24.45 15.29
CA LEU A 233 6.48 -24.75 16.29
C LEU A 233 6.67 -26.25 16.55
N ARG A 234 5.87 -27.12 15.91
CA ARG A 234 5.93 -28.58 16.13
C ARG A 234 7.10 -29.23 15.41
N SER A 235 7.37 -28.80 14.18
CA SER A 235 8.48 -29.31 13.38
C SER A 235 8.86 -28.31 12.30
N ARG A 236 10.09 -28.40 11.81
CA ARG A 236 10.57 -27.58 10.69
C ARG A 236 9.76 -27.79 9.40
N ARG A 237 9.19 -28.98 9.22
CA ARG A 237 8.31 -29.30 8.08
C ARG A 237 6.97 -28.58 8.21
N ASP A 238 6.37 -28.58 9.41
CA ASP A 238 5.10 -27.91 9.68
C ASP A 238 5.25 -26.39 9.61
N GLU A 239 6.40 -25.86 10.04
CA GLU A 239 6.75 -24.45 9.87
C GLU A 239 6.74 -24.03 8.41
N LEU A 240 7.49 -24.76 7.57
CA LEU A 240 7.55 -24.48 6.14
C LEU A 240 6.17 -24.64 5.48
N GLN A 241 5.39 -25.64 5.85
CA GLN A 241 4.02 -25.82 5.34
C GLN A 241 3.10 -24.67 5.76
N TYR A 242 3.21 -24.19 7.00
CA TYR A 242 2.49 -23.03 7.48
C TYR A 242 2.87 -21.77 6.68
N LEU A 243 4.16 -21.54 6.43
CA LEU A 243 4.62 -20.41 5.63
C LEU A 243 4.16 -20.49 4.18
N ARG A 244 4.17 -21.67 3.55
CA ARG A 244 3.60 -21.87 2.20
C ARG A 244 2.13 -21.44 2.16
N LYS A 245 1.33 -21.90 3.13
CA LYS A 245 -0.10 -21.54 3.22
C LYS A 245 -0.30 -20.06 3.52
N LEU A 246 0.52 -19.47 4.38
CA LEU A 246 0.52 -18.02 4.61
C LEU A 246 0.79 -17.25 3.31
N THR A 247 1.81 -17.64 2.55
CA THR A 247 2.17 -17.03 1.27
C THR A 247 1.02 -17.15 0.25
N GLU A 248 0.35 -18.30 0.18
CA GLU A 248 -0.81 -18.53 -0.68
C GLU A 248 -1.96 -17.55 -0.36
N LEU A 249 -2.24 -17.35 0.94
CA LEU A 249 -3.25 -16.39 1.40
C LEU A 249 -2.85 -14.93 1.10
N LEU A 250 -1.56 -14.65 0.99
CA LEU A 250 -1.06 -13.31 0.69
C LEU A 250 -1.10 -13.00 -0.82
N PHE A 251 -1.12 -13.99 -1.72
CA PHE A 251 -1.08 -13.79 -3.18
C PHE A 251 -2.03 -12.73 -3.74
N PRO A 252 -3.33 -12.69 -3.37
CA PRO A 252 -4.26 -11.66 -3.86
C PRO A 252 -3.84 -10.24 -3.51
N TYR A 253 -2.95 -10.07 -2.53
CA TYR A 253 -2.50 -8.80 -2.00
C TYR A 253 -1.09 -8.39 -2.44
N ILE A 254 -0.30 -9.35 -2.95
CA ILE A 254 1.14 -9.19 -3.22
C ILE A 254 1.53 -9.50 -4.68
N LEU A 255 0.72 -10.26 -5.42
CA LEU A 255 0.95 -10.57 -6.83
C LEU A 255 -0.02 -9.81 -7.74
N PRO A 256 0.38 -9.53 -8.99
CA PRO A 256 -0.55 -9.06 -10.00
C PRO A 256 -1.67 -10.10 -10.22
N PRO A 257 -2.93 -9.67 -10.46
CA PRO A 257 -4.07 -10.58 -10.59
C PRO A 257 -3.92 -11.58 -11.75
N LYS A 258 -3.17 -11.23 -12.81
CA LYS A 258 -2.87 -12.18 -13.91
C LYS A 258 -1.83 -13.23 -13.51
N ALA A 259 -0.88 -12.89 -12.65
CA ALA A 259 0.15 -13.83 -12.19
C ALA A 259 -0.43 -14.91 -11.29
N THR A 260 -1.53 -14.62 -10.57
CA THR A 260 -2.24 -15.61 -9.75
C THR A 260 -2.99 -16.67 -10.57
N GLU A 261 -3.27 -16.40 -11.84
CA GLU A 261 -3.93 -17.37 -12.73
C GLU A 261 -2.94 -18.44 -13.24
N CYS A 262 -1.65 -18.14 -13.27
CA CYS A 262 -0.61 -19.09 -13.63
C CYS A 262 -0.21 -19.95 -12.42
N SER A 263 -0.73 -21.19 -12.35
CA SER A 263 -0.44 -22.10 -11.24
C SER A 263 1.06 -22.39 -11.07
N SER A 264 1.80 -22.57 -12.17
CA SER A 264 3.24 -22.87 -12.11
C SER A 264 4.06 -21.71 -11.53
N LEU A 265 3.77 -20.48 -11.97
CA LEU A 265 4.42 -19.28 -11.45
C LEU A 265 4.05 -19.06 -9.98
N ALA A 266 2.78 -19.21 -9.63
CA ALA A 266 2.32 -19.07 -8.25
C ALA A 266 3.01 -20.07 -7.32
N LEU A 267 3.12 -21.34 -7.71
CA LEU A 267 3.84 -22.36 -6.93
C LEU A 267 5.34 -22.04 -6.81
N LEU A 268 5.98 -21.60 -7.89
CA LEU A 268 7.38 -21.23 -7.83
C LEU A 268 7.61 -20.05 -6.87
N ILE A 269 6.81 -18.99 -6.99
CA ILE A 269 6.88 -17.83 -6.09
C ILE A 269 6.57 -18.26 -4.65
N GLN A 270 5.64 -19.19 -4.44
CA GLN A 270 5.33 -19.75 -3.12
C GLN A 270 6.57 -20.36 -2.48
N GLU A 271 7.29 -21.20 -3.22
CA GLU A 271 8.48 -21.89 -2.73
C GLU A 271 9.64 -20.92 -2.50
N ILE A 272 9.87 -19.98 -3.41
CA ILE A 272 10.89 -18.93 -3.26
C ILE A 272 10.61 -18.11 -1.99
N LEU A 273 9.38 -17.60 -1.83
CA LEU A 273 9.05 -16.73 -0.70
C LEU A 273 9.00 -17.50 0.62
N ALA A 274 8.36 -18.67 0.66
CA ALA A 274 8.28 -19.44 1.90
C ALA A 274 9.64 -20.01 2.30
N GLY A 275 10.35 -20.65 1.37
CA GLY A 275 11.57 -21.39 1.64
C GLY A 275 12.84 -20.53 1.69
N SER A 276 13.00 -19.59 0.76
CA SER A 276 14.24 -18.82 0.63
C SER A 276 14.18 -17.44 1.28
N VAL A 277 12.99 -16.89 1.52
CA VAL A 277 12.83 -15.54 2.09
C VAL A 277 12.30 -15.61 3.53
N PHE A 278 11.07 -16.08 3.73
CA PHE A 278 10.40 -16.01 5.04
C PHE A 278 11.00 -16.94 6.07
N LEU A 279 11.31 -18.18 5.70
CA LEU A 279 11.85 -19.15 6.63
C LEU A 279 13.23 -18.70 7.18
N PRO A 280 14.23 -18.33 6.37
CA PRO A 280 15.50 -17.79 6.90
C PRO A 280 15.33 -16.45 7.62
N SER A 281 14.39 -15.60 7.18
CA SER A 281 14.09 -14.34 7.87
C SER A 281 13.56 -14.58 9.27
N LEU A 282 12.70 -15.58 9.46
CA LEU A 282 12.18 -15.94 10.79
C LEU A 282 13.26 -16.54 11.68
N ASP A 283 14.17 -17.36 11.14
CA ASP A 283 15.32 -17.86 11.89
C ASP A 283 16.20 -16.70 12.38
N PHE A 284 16.50 -15.74 11.51
CA PHE A 284 17.26 -14.55 11.86
C PHE A 284 16.55 -13.68 12.91
N LEU A 285 15.23 -13.49 12.77
CA LEU A 285 14.44 -12.72 13.74
C LEU A 285 14.30 -13.43 15.10
N ALA A 286 14.36 -14.77 15.10
CA ALA A 286 14.30 -15.59 16.31
C ALA A 286 15.68 -15.80 16.96
N ASP A 287 16.76 -15.40 16.29
CA ASP A 287 18.12 -15.54 16.82
C ASP A 287 18.29 -14.72 18.11
N PRO A 288 18.75 -15.33 19.22
CA PRO A 288 18.86 -14.65 20.49
C PRO A 288 19.82 -13.46 20.45
N ASP A 289 20.90 -13.51 19.66
CA ASP A 289 21.84 -12.40 19.54
C ASP A 289 21.21 -11.23 18.80
N PHE A 290 20.47 -11.48 17.72
CA PHE A 290 19.70 -10.46 17.03
C PHE A 290 18.62 -9.82 17.93
N VAL A 291 17.85 -10.64 18.67
CA VAL A 291 16.84 -10.13 19.60
C VAL A 291 17.48 -9.30 20.72
N ASN A 292 18.59 -9.76 21.28
CA ASN A 292 19.34 -9.01 22.30
C ASN A 292 19.86 -7.68 21.75
N HIS A 293 20.41 -7.68 20.53
CA HIS A 293 20.86 -6.47 19.86
C HIS A 293 19.70 -5.48 19.63
N LEU A 294 18.53 -5.97 19.21
CA LEU A 294 17.34 -5.16 19.03
C LEU A 294 16.89 -4.52 20.35
N LEU A 295 16.91 -5.28 21.45
CA LEU A 295 16.61 -4.76 22.79
C LEU A 295 17.61 -3.70 23.23
N LEU A 296 18.90 -3.90 22.97
CA LEU A 296 19.93 -2.90 23.25
C LEU A 296 19.66 -1.62 22.46
N ILE A 297 19.37 -1.70 21.16
CA ILE A 297 19.05 -0.51 20.34
C ILE A 297 17.86 0.28 20.91
N PHE A 298 16.85 -0.39 21.45
CA PHE A 298 15.64 0.28 21.95
C PHE A 298 15.71 0.74 23.40
N ILE A 299 16.57 0.14 24.23
CA ILE A 299 16.66 0.42 25.67
C ILE A 299 17.88 1.27 26.01
N ASP A 300 18.97 1.12 25.26
CA ASP A 300 20.19 1.88 25.48
C ASP A 300 20.01 3.32 24.99
N ASP A 301 20.22 4.27 25.90
CA ASP A 301 20.18 5.71 25.62
C ASP A 301 21.47 6.20 24.95
N SER A 302 22.45 5.30 24.73
CA SER A 302 23.68 5.63 24.02
C SER A 302 23.39 6.06 22.58
N PRO A 303 23.90 7.23 22.13
CA PRO A 303 23.68 7.66 20.76
C PRO A 303 24.38 6.67 19.82
N PRO A 304 23.71 6.21 18.74
CA PRO A 304 24.34 5.32 17.77
C PRO A 304 25.61 5.98 17.23
N GLU A 305 26.63 5.16 16.94
CA GLU A 305 27.91 5.66 16.44
C GLU A 305 27.68 6.60 15.25
N PRO A 306 28.28 7.80 15.25
CA PRO A 306 28.07 8.77 14.19
C PRO A 306 28.55 8.17 12.87
N ALA A 307 27.66 8.13 11.88
CA ALA A 307 27.99 7.57 10.57
C ALA A 307 29.21 8.28 9.96
N THR A 308 30.28 7.52 9.73
CA THR A 308 31.54 8.02 9.15
C THR A 308 31.38 8.42 7.67
N GLU A 309 30.33 7.93 7.02
CA GLU A 309 30.08 8.13 5.59
C GLU A 309 28.97 9.15 5.34
N PRO A 310 29.05 9.90 4.23
CA PRO A 310 28.01 10.85 3.86
C PRO A 310 26.66 10.14 3.63
N PRO A 311 25.53 10.84 3.84
CA PRO A 311 24.21 10.27 3.61
C PRO A 311 24.07 9.84 2.14
N SER A 312 23.82 8.55 1.93
CA SER A 312 23.71 7.97 0.59
C SER A 312 22.55 8.60 -0.18
N PRO A 313 22.68 8.80 -1.50
CA PRO A 313 21.62 9.39 -2.31
C PRO A 313 20.37 8.50 -2.35
N LEU A 314 19.21 9.14 -2.54
CA LEU A 314 17.93 8.46 -2.71
C LEU A 314 17.79 8.00 -4.16
N VAL A 315 17.66 6.69 -4.36
CA VAL A 315 17.51 6.04 -5.67
C VAL A 315 16.10 5.46 -5.84
N PRO A 316 15.59 5.35 -7.07
CA PRO A 316 14.34 4.64 -7.35
C PRO A 316 14.45 3.16 -6.93
N PHE A 317 13.43 2.67 -6.23
CA PHE A 317 13.43 1.33 -5.63
C PHE A 317 13.71 0.19 -6.64
N LEU A 318 14.79 -0.55 -6.41
CA LEU A 318 15.24 -1.74 -7.15
C LEU A 318 15.23 -1.58 -8.67
N GLN A 319 15.51 -0.38 -9.18
CA GLN A 319 15.46 -0.14 -10.62
C GLN A 319 16.50 -0.96 -11.37
N LYS A 320 17.77 -0.84 -10.96
CA LYS A 320 18.89 -1.56 -11.58
C LYS A 320 18.77 -3.08 -11.48
N TYR A 321 18.09 -3.57 -10.44
CA TYR A 321 17.89 -4.99 -10.22
C TYR A 321 16.94 -5.61 -11.25
N ALA A 322 15.88 -4.90 -11.63
CA ALA A 322 14.88 -5.39 -12.58
C ALA A 322 15.16 -5.01 -14.05
N ASP A 323 16.24 -4.27 -14.31
CA ASP A 323 16.63 -3.96 -15.68
C ASP A 323 17.12 -5.26 -16.36
N PRO A 324 16.58 -5.61 -17.55
CA PRO A 324 16.91 -6.86 -18.23
C PRO A 324 18.41 -6.87 -18.58
N ARG A 325 19.09 -7.96 -18.18
CA ARG A 325 20.54 -8.09 -18.39
C ARG A 325 20.86 -8.56 -19.81
N ASN A 326 19.97 -9.34 -20.41
CA ASN A 326 20.11 -9.84 -21.77
C ASN A 326 19.12 -9.17 -22.73
N LYS A 327 19.64 -8.78 -23.91
CA LYS A 327 18.85 -8.25 -25.03
C LYS A 327 18.37 -9.34 -25.99
N THR A 328 18.48 -10.62 -25.60
CA THR A 328 18.01 -11.72 -26.45
C THR A 328 16.49 -11.64 -26.57
N GLN A 329 16.03 -11.31 -27.77
CA GLN A 329 14.62 -11.16 -28.09
C GLN A 329 13.97 -12.55 -27.96
N SER A 330 13.11 -12.73 -26.96
CA SER A 330 12.34 -13.95 -26.82
C SER A 330 11.47 -14.12 -28.07
N VAL A 331 11.50 -15.30 -28.69
CA VAL A 331 10.70 -15.62 -29.89
C VAL A 331 9.19 -15.41 -29.65
N LEU A 332 8.75 -15.45 -28.39
CA LEU A 332 7.37 -15.25 -27.98
C LEU A 332 7.02 -13.79 -27.65
N LYS A 333 8.00 -12.90 -27.50
CA LYS A 333 7.79 -11.47 -27.27
C LYS A 333 7.88 -10.75 -28.61
N LEU A 334 6.73 -10.32 -29.12
CA LEU A 334 6.70 -9.45 -30.28
C LEU A 334 7.05 -8.02 -29.89
N GLU A 335 7.84 -7.36 -30.73
CA GLU A 335 8.05 -5.93 -30.62
C GLU A 335 6.84 -5.16 -31.16
N LEU A 336 6.65 -3.92 -30.68
CA LEU A 336 5.58 -3.06 -31.19
C LEU A 336 5.72 -2.83 -32.70
N LYS A 337 6.94 -2.77 -33.22
CA LYS A 337 7.23 -2.66 -34.66
C LYS A 337 6.67 -3.85 -35.44
N GLU A 338 6.96 -5.06 -34.99
CA GLU A 338 6.49 -6.29 -35.62
C GLU A 338 4.95 -6.41 -35.57
N ILE A 339 4.34 -5.99 -34.46
CA ILE A 339 2.87 -5.93 -34.32
C ILE A 339 2.27 -4.94 -35.31
N ARG A 340 2.93 -3.81 -35.55
CA ARG A 340 2.47 -2.75 -36.46
C ARG A 340 2.65 -3.12 -37.93
N ASP A 341 3.72 -3.84 -38.27
CA ASP A 341 4.01 -4.24 -39.65
C ASP A 341 3.02 -5.28 -40.18
N GLN A 342 2.50 -6.15 -39.30
CA GLN A 342 1.53 -7.18 -39.66
C GLN A 342 0.08 -6.72 -39.44
N GLN A 343 -0.71 -6.66 -40.51
CA GLN A 343 -2.11 -6.21 -40.45
C GLN A 343 -3.02 -7.04 -39.52
N ASP A 344 -2.87 -8.38 -39.50
CA ASP A 344 -3.68 -9.25 -38.64
C ASP A 344 -3.36 -9.03 -37.15
N LEU A 345 -2.08 -8.91 -36.81
CA LEU A 345 -1.63 -8.63 -35.44
C LEU A 345 -2.08 -7.25 -34.98
N LEU A 346 -1.94 -6.23 -35.84
CA LEU A 346 -2.40 -4.88 -35.55
C LEU A 346 -3.90 -4.87 -35.26
N PHE A 347 -4.72 -5.58 -36.04
CA PHE A 347 -6.16 -5.67 -35.81
C PHE A 347 -6.48 -6.34 -34.46
N ARG A 348 -5.80 -7.43 -34.11
CA ARG A 348 -5.95 -8.10 -32.82
C ARG A 348 -5.51 -7.21 -31.66
N PHE A 349 -4.41 -6.48 -31.84
CA PHE A 349 -3.91 -5.51 -30.87
C PHE A 349 -4.91 -4.36 -30.68
N MET A 350 -5.53 -3.84 -31.75
CA MET A 350 -6.60 -2.85 -31.65
C MET A 350 -7.81 -3.38 -30.88
N ASN A 351 -8.23 -4.62 -31.15
CA ASN A 351 -9.33 -5.25 -30.42
C ASN A 351 -9.00 -5.41 -28.93
N PHE A 352 -7.77 -5.79 -28.61
CA PHE A 352 -7.27 -5.82 -27.24
C PHE A 352 -7.30 -4.44 -26.58
N LEU A 353 -6.78 -3.40 -27.24
CA LEU A 353 -6.84 -2.02 -26.75
C LEU A 353 -8.28 -1.52 -26.58
N LYS A 354 -9.22 -1.99 -27.42
CA LYS A 354 -10.65 -1.69 -27.31
C LYS A 354 -11.28 -2.33 -26.09
N GLN A 355 -10.91 -3.57 -25.79
CA GLN A 355 -11.33 -4.25 -24.57
C GLN A 355 -10.79 -3.58 -23.32
N GLU A 356 -9.57 -3.02 -23.35
CA GLU A 356 -8.97 -2.30 -22.23
C GLU A 356 -9.34 -0.80 -22.17
N GLY A 357 -10.06 -0.28 -23.17
CA GLY A 357 -10.49 1.13 -23.25
C GLY A 357 -9.38 2.11 -23.68
N ALA A 358 -8.26 1.60 -24.18
CA ALA A 358 -7.04 2.35 -24.49
C ALA A 358 -6.77 2.57 -25.99
N VAL A 359 -7.75 2.36 -26.88
CA VAL A 359 -7.59 2.54 -28.35
C VAL A 359 -7.07 3.92 -28.73
N HIS A 360 -7.53 4.95 -28.03
CA HIS A 360 -7.13 6.34 -28.24
C HIS A 360 -5.61 6.57 -28.11
N VAL A 361 -4.89 5.72 -27.37
CA VAL A 361 -3.42 5.76 -27.26
C VAL A 361 -2.77 5.42 -28.60
N LEU A 362 -3.23 4.34 -29.25
CA LEU A 362 -2.75 3.97 -30.58
C LEU A 362 -3.24 4.96 -31.65
N GLN A 363 -4.48 5.45 -31.54
CA GLN A 363 -5.01 6.46 -32.46
C GLN A 363 -4.20 7.76 -32.43
N PHE A 364 -3.73 8.18 -31.25
CA PHE A 364 -2.84 9.33 -31.13
C PHE A 364 -1.54 9.10 -31.92
N CYS A 365 -0.87 7.95 -31.74
CA CYS A 365 0.34 7.63 -32.49
C CYS A 365 0.12 7.71 -34.00
N LEU A 366 -0.93 7.07 -34.52
CA LEU A 366 -1.22 7.08 -35.95
C LEU A 366 -1.53 8.49 -36.48
N THR A 367 -2.26 9.29 -35.70
CA THR A 367 -2.62 10.67 -36.07
C THR A 367 -1.38 11.57 -36.10
N VAL A 368 -0.45 11.40 -35.15
CA VAL A 368 0.78 12.19 -35.08
C VAL A 368 1.79 11.75 -36.15
N GLU A 369 1.84 10.47 -36.51
CA GLU A 369 2.66 9.99 -37.64
C GLU A 369 2.19 10.60 -38.97
N GLU A 370 0.89 10.51 -39.28
CA GLU A 370 0.32 11.11 -40.48
C GLU A 370 0.56 12.64 -40.52
N PHE A 371 0.47 13.28 -39.36
CA PHE A 371 0.76 14.70 -39.21
C PHE A 371 2.26 15.03 -39.44
N ASN A 372 3.17 14.24 -38.86
CA ASN A 372 4.61 14.41 -39.02
C ASN A 372 5.03 14.22 -40.49
N ASP A 373 4.49 13.22 -41.18
CA ASP A 373 4.75 12.98 -42.60
C ASP A 373 4.35 14.20 -43.46
N ARG A 374 3.25 14.87 -43.11
CA ARG A 374 2.78 16.08 -43.80
C ARG A 374 3.56 17.34 -43.44
N ILE A 375 4.07 17.44 -42.22
CA ILE A 375 4.87 18.59 -41.76
C ILE A 375 6.28 18.61 -42.33
N LEU A 376 6.86 17.44 -42.59
CA LEU A 376 8.23 17.29 -43.11
C LEU A 376 8.37 17.76 -44.58
N CYS A 377 7.27 18.09 -45.26
CA CYS A 377 7.29 18.69 -46.59
C CYS A 377 7.79 20.16 -46.52
N PRO A 378 8.87 20.53 -47.25
CA PRO A 378 9.54 21.84 -47.12
C PRO A 378 8.75 23.03 -47.69
N GLU A 379 7.74 22.81 -48.53
CA GLU A 379 6.87 23.86 -49.08
C GLU A 379 5.41 23.59 -48.70
N LEU A 380 4.96 24.16 -47.58
CA LEU A 380 3.55 24.10 -47.15
C LEU A 380 2.76 25.24 -47.81
N SER A 381 1.65 24.91 -48.48
CA SER A 381 0.69 25.92 -48.96
C SER A 381 -0.10 26.54 -47.79
N GLU A 382 -0.61 27.77 -47.94
CA GLU A 382 -1.44 28.41 -46.89
C GLU A 382 -2.70 27.57 -46.55
N SER A 383 -3.26 26.86 -47.53
CA SER A 383 -4.36 25.90 -47.32
C SER A 383 -3.96 24.72 -46.44
N GLU A 384 -2.75 24.18 -46.63
CA GLU A 384 -2.26 23.05 -45.82
C GLU A 384 -1.94 23.50 -44.40
N MET A 385 -1.37 24.68 -44.21
CA MET A 385 -1.12 25.24 -42.88
C MET A 385 -2.41 25.41 -42.06
N LEU A 386 -3.52 25.80 -42.71
CA LEU A 386 -4.82 25.89 -42.06
C LEU A 386 -5.35 24.51 -41.64
N THR A 387 -5.19 23.49 -42.49
CA THR A 387 -5.60 22.12 -42.14
C THR A 387 -4.76 21.54 -41.00
N LEU A 388 -3.44 21.73 -41.05
CA LEU A 388 -2.53 21.28 -40.00
C LEU A 388 -2.81 22.00 -38.67
N HIS A 389 -3.08 23.31 -38.70
CA HIS A 389 -3.47 24.05 -37.50
C HIS A 389 -4.78 23.52 -36.90
N ALA A 390 -5.77 23.19 -37.74
CA ALA A 390 -7.02 22.58 -37.29
C ALA A 390 -6.80 21.18 -36.68
N GLU A 391 -5.88 20.40 -37.22
CA GLU A 391 -5.47 19.10 -36.68
C GLU A 391 -4.77 19.23 -35.32
N VAL A 392 -3.82 20.15 -35.16
CA VAL A 392 -3.17 20.43 -33.86
C VAL A 392 -4.19 20.83 -32.82
N LYS A 393 -5.14 21.69 -33.18
CA LYS A 393 -6.23 22.09 -32.29
C LYS A 393 -7.07 20.89 -31.87
N LYS A 394 -7.41 20.01 -32.82
CA LYS A 394 -8.14 18.76 -32.54
C LYS A 394 -7.34 17.81 -31.65
N ILE A 395 -6.04 17.68 -31.86
CA ILE A 395 -5.15 16.86 -31.02
C ILE A 395 -5.12 17.41 -29.58
N TYR A 396 -4.99 18.73 -29.43
CA TYR A 396 -5.01 19.38 -28.12
C TYR A 396 -6.34 19.15 -27.39
N GLU A 397 -7.46 19.39 -28.07
CA GLU A 397 -8.80 19.25 -27.49
C GLU A 397 -9.13 17.79 -27.12
N THR A 398 -8.66 16.84 -27.93
CA THR A 398 -8.98 15.41 -27.74
C THR A 398 -8.09 14.77 -26.68
N TYR A 399 -6.78 15.00 -26.71
CA TYR A 399 -5.82 14.20 -25.93
C TYR A 399 -5.17 14.95 -24.76
N CYS A 400 -5.06 16.29 -24.82
CA CYS A 400 -4.31 17.07 -23.84
C CYS A 400 -5.20 17.71 -22.76
N LEU A 401 -6.46 18.03 -23.06
CA LEU A 401 -7.36 18.69 -22.12
C LEU A 401 -7.72 17.80 -20.92
N ASP A 402 -7.74 18.40 -19.73
CA ASP A 402 -8.15 17.69 -18.51
C ASP A 402 -9.60 17.19 -18.55
N GLU A 403 -10.47 17.94 -19.22
CA GLU A 403 -11.89 17.64 -19.40
C GLU A 403 -12.13 16.57 -20.47
N SER A 404 -11.15 16.27 -21.33
CA SER A 404 -11.36 15.35 -22.43
C SER A 404 -11.53 13.90 -21.94
N ILE A 405 -12.31 13.15 -22.71
CA ILE A 405 -12.59 11.74 -22.45
C ILE A 405 -11.38 10.88 -22.86
N ASP A 406 -10.66 11.28 -23.91
CA ASP A 406 -9.48 10.63 -24.49
C ASP A 406 -8.15 11.17 -23.95
N LYS A 407 -8.15 11.72 -22.72
CA LYS A 407 -6.96 12.31 -22.12
C LYS A 407 -5.82 11.30 -21.99
N ILE A 408 -4.64 11.69 -22.46
CA ILE A 408 -3.36 11.03 -22.20
C ILE A 408 -2.53 11.90 -21.25
N LYS A 409 -1.87 11.29 -20.28
CA LYS A 409 -1.02 12.00 -19.32
C LYS A 409 0.31 12.37 -19.99
N PHE A 410 0.52 13.66 -20.24
CA PHE A 410 1.79 14.21 -20.71
C PHE A 410 2.48 15.05 -19.63
N ASP A 411 3.76 15.36 -19.84
CA ASP A 411 4.46 16.36 -19.02
C ASP A 411 3.76 17.74 -19.18
N PRO A 412 3.51 18.48 -18.08
CA PRO A 412 2.92 19.82 -18.15
C PRO A 412 3.59 20.75 -19.17
N PHE A 413 4.92 20.67 -19.32
CA PHE A 413 5.67 21.49 -20.27
C PHE A 413 5.31 21.21 -21.73
N ILE A 414 5.04 19.95 -22.07
CA ILE A 414 4.62 19.54 -23.42
C ILE A 414 3.20 20.05 -23.70
N VAL A 415 2.30 19.92 -22.72
CA VAL A 415 0.91 20.38 -22.83
C VAL A 415 0.84 21.89 -23.03
N GLU A 416 1.66 22.65 -22.31
CA GLU A 416 1.74 24.11 -22.45
C GLU A 416 2.22 24.53 -23.84
N GLN A 417 3.23 23.87 -24.40
CA GLN A 417 3.72 24.16 -25.75
C GLN A 417 2.67 23.86 -26.83
N ILE A 418 2.02 22.69 -26.76
CA ILE A 418 0.94 22.33 -27.68
C ILE A 418 -0.22 23.32 -27.55
N GLN A 419 -0.54 23.76 -26.33
CA GLN A 419 -1.57 24.77 -26.07
C GLN A 419 -1.23 26.13 -26.70
N GLN A 420 0.03 26.58 -26.59
CA GLN A 420 0.46 27.85 -27.20
C GLN A 420 0.28 27.84 -28.72
N ILE A 421 0.55 26.70 -29.36
CA ILE A 421 0.43 26.55 -30.81
C ILE A 421 -1.04 26.42 -31.21
N ALA A 422 -1.84 25.67 -30.46
CA ALA A 422 -3.27 25.52 -30.72
C ALA A 422 -4.09 26.82 -30.52
N LYS A 423 -3.62 27.72 -29.65
CA LYS A 423 -4.22 29.05 -29.43
C LYS A 423 -3.57 30.16 -30.27
N GLY A 424 -2.45 29.87 -30.92
CA GLY A 424 -1.68 30.79 -31.73
C GLY A 424 -2.31 31.04 -33.11
N ASN A 425 -1.55 31.68 -33.99
CA ASN A 425 -1.94 31.87 -35.37
C ASN A 425 -1.59 30.64 -36.22
N TYR A 426 -2.28 30.44 -37.34
CA TYR A 426 -2.04 29.33 -38.27
C TYR A 426 -0.59 29.22 -38.78
N ARG A 427 0.19 30.31 -38.73
CA ARG A 427 1.62 30.36 -39.10
C ARG A 427 2.53 29.75 -38.03
N ASP A 428 2.07 29.62 -36.80
CA ASP A 428 2.83 29.05 -35.69
C ASP A 428 2.98 27.53 -35.83
N VAL A 429 2.23 26.88 -36.73
CA VAL A 429 2.42 25.47 -37.09
C VAL A 429 3.82 25.21 -37.66
N VAL A 430 4.43 26.19 -38.34
CA VAL A 430 5.79 26.07 -38.86
C VAL A 430 6.81 25.94 -37.70
N LYS A 431 6.50 26.46 -36.52
CA LYS A 431 7.36 26.27 -35.33
C LYS A 431 7.43 24.81 -34.92
N LEU A 432 6.40 24.00 -35.20
CA LEU A 432 6.40 22.55 -34.93
C LEU A 432 7.45 21.79 -35.74
N GLN A 433 7.92 22.32 -36.88
CA GLN A 433 9.07 21.75 -37.61
C GLN A 433 10.37 21.86 -36.81
N THR A 434 10.46 22.86 -35.94
CA THR A 434 11.68 23.19 -35.17
C THR A 434 11.60 22.79 -33.71
N THR A 435 10.40 22.69 -33.14
CA THR A 435 10.20 22.33 -31.72
C THR A 435 9.97 20.84 -31.56
N PRO A 436 10.69 20.15 -30.65
CA PRO A 436 10.53 18.72 -30.43
C PRO A 436 9.25 18.32 -29.65
N CYS A 437 8.35 19.26 -29.32
CA CYS A 437 7.23 18.99 -28.41
C CYS A 437 6.29 17.86 -28.88
N LEU A 438 5.94 17.80 -30.16
CA LEU A 438 5.11 16.70 -30.71
C LEU A 438 5.88 15.39 -30.79
N PHE A 439 7.18 15.46 -31.04
CA PHE A 439 8.04 14.28 -31.05
C PHE A 439 8.21 13.69 -29.65
N GLU A 440 8.44 14.51 -28.63
CA GLU A 440 8.48 14.09 -27.22
C GLU A 440 7.15 13.50 -26.76
N ALA A 441 6.02 14.12 -27.17
CA ALA A 441 4.69 13.57 -26.89
C ALA A 441 4.52 12.20 -27.57
N TYR A 442 4.94 12.06 -28.83
CA TYR A 442 4.89 10.82 -29.58
C TYR A 442 5.76 9.72 -28.96
N GLU A 443 7.01 10.03 -28.59
CA GLU A 443 7.90 9.12 -27.88
C GLU A 443 7.33 8.68 -26.54
N HIS A 444 6.67 9.59 -25.80
CA HIS A 444 6.01 9.25 -24.54
C HIS A 444 4.88 8.23 -24.76
N VAL A 445 4.04 8.42 -25.78
CA VAL A 445 2.95 7.49 -26.09
C VAL A 445 3.48 6.16 -26.62
N LEU A 446 4.53 6.17 -27.46
CA LEU A 446 5.21 4.95 -27.90
C LEU A 446 5.79 4.18 -26.71
N SER A 447 6.48 4.86 -25.80
CA SER A 447 7.00 4.25 -24.57
C SER A 447 5.88 3.64 -23.74
N LEU A 448 4.72 4.30 -23.65
CA LEU A 448 3.54 3.75 -22.98
C LEU A 448 3.00 2.50 -23.69
N LEU A 449 2.93 2.49 -25.02
CA LEU A 449 2.53 1.32 -25.81
C LEU A 449 3.51 0.17 -25.61
N GLU A 450 4.81 0.41 -25.73
CA GLU A 450 5.86 -0.59 -25.63
C GLU A 450 6.05 -1.13 -24.21
N ALA A 451 6.06 -0.28 -23.19
CA ALA A 451 6.36 -0.70 -21.81
C ALA A 451 5.13 -1.27 -21.08
N VAL A 452 3.92 -0.87 -21.47
CA VAL A 452 2.69 -1.25 -20.77
C VAL A 452 1.80 -2.13 -21.65
N PHE A 453 1.41 -1.67 -22.84
CA PHE A 453 0.39 -2.37 -23.64
C PHE A 453 0.91 -3.58 -24.40
N THR A 454 2.12 -3.53 -24.96
CA THR A 454 2.72 -4.64 -25.70
C THR A 454 2.93 -5.87 -24.82
N PRO A 455 3.50 -5.77 -23.60
CA PRO A 455 3.56 -6.90 -22.68
C PRO A 455 2.17 -7.42 -22.32
N MET A 456 1.19 -6.54 -22.06
CA MET A 456 -0.16 -7.00 -21.73
C MET A 456 -0.83 -7.74 -22.89
N PHE A 457 -0.57 -7.33 -24.12
CA PHE A 457 -1.07 -8.01 -25.32
C PHE A 457 -0.39 -9.37 -25.48
N CYS A 458 0.92 -9.47 -25.30
CA CYS A 458 1.65 -10.74 -25.35
C CYS A 458 1.20 -11.75 -24.28
N HIS A 459 0.53 -11.27 -23.22
CA HIS A 459 -0.08 -12.11 -22.19
C HIS A 459 -1.62 -12.17 -22.31
N SER A 460 -2.19 -11.74 -23.43
CA SER A 460 -3.63 -11.77 -23.67
C SER A 460 -4.04 -13.05 -24.41
N ASP A 461 -5.25 -13.53 -24.15
CA ASP A 461 -5.82 -14.67 -24.87
C ASP A 461 -5.83 -14.45 -26.40
N GLU A 462 -6.01 -13.21 -26.86
CA GLU A 462 -6.01 -12.86 -28.29
C GLU A 462 -4.66 -13.18 -28.94
N TYR A 463 -3.56 -12.93 -28.23
CA TYR A 463 -2.22 -13.24 -28.71
C TYR A 463 -1.92 -14.74 -28.66
N PHE A 464 -2.32 -15.42 -27.59
CA PHE A 464 -2.18 -16.88 -27.53
C PHE A 464 -3.01 -17.60 -28.59
N ARG A 465 -4.23 -17.12 -28.88
CA ARG A 465 -5.05 -17.64 -30.00
C ARG A 465 -4.36 -17.45 -31.35
N TYR A 466 -3.64 -16.34 -31.54
CA TYR A 466 -2.83 -16.11 -32.74
C TYR A 466 -1.67 -17.09 -32.83
N LEU A 467 -0.88 -17.25 -31.75
CA LEU A 467 0.24 -18.20 -31.70
C LEU A 467 -0.21 -19.65 -31.95
N LEU A 468 -1.37 -20.02 -31.40
CA LEU A 468 -1.96 -21.35 -31.53
C LEU A 468 -2.76 -21.54 -32.84
N LYS A 469 -2.73 -20.56 -33.76
CA LYS A 469 -3.46 -20.57 -35.05
C LYS A 469 -4.94 -20.97 -34.91
N GLY A 470 -5.61 -20.49 -33.86
CA GLY A 470 -7.04 -20.74 -33.66
C GLY A 470 -7.42 -22.09 -33.04
N ALA A 471 -6.49 -22.83 -32.44
CA ALA A 471 -6.86 -23.93 -31.54
C ALA A 471 -7.54 -23.34 -30.29
N GLU A 472 -8.84 -23.57 -30.12
CA GLU A 472 -9.59 -23.14 -28.94
C GLU A 472 -8.98 -23.76 -27.68
N SER A 473 -8.62 -22.93 -26.70
CA SER A 473 -8.42 -23.41 -25.33
C SER A 473 -9.72 -24.06 -24.86
N PRO A 474 -9.68 -25.25 -24.21
CA PRO A 474 -10.88 -25.80 -23.60
C PRO A 474 -11.45 -24.75 -22.65
N THR A 475 -12.71 -24.37 -22.87
CA THR A 475 -13.47 -23.41 -22.05
C THR A 475 -13.21 -23.69 -20.57
N HIS A 476 -12.49 -22.79 -19.90
CA HIS A 476 -12.27 -22.87 -18.47
C HIS A 476 -13.63 -22.62 -17.80
N ASN A 477 -14.35 -23.69 -17.48
CA ASN A 477 -15.61 -23.63 -16.76
C ASN A 477 -15.38 -22.84 -15.46
N SER A 478 -15.95 -21.63 -15.39
CA SER A 478 -15.95 -20.72 -14.26
C SER A 478 -16.80 -21.22 -13.07
N LYS A 479 -16.83 -22.54 -12.85
CA LYS A 479 -17.63 -23.23 -11.82
C LYS A 479 -16.83 -24.01 -10.80
N LEU A 480 -15.51 -23.82 -10.70
CA LEU A 480 -14.71 -24.41 -9.63
C LEU A 480 -14.38 -23.36 -8.55
N ASN A 481 -15.20 -23.40 -7.49
CA ASN A 481 -14.97 -22.93 -6.14
C ASN A 481 -14.66 -21.44 -5.89
N ARG A 482 -15.72 -20.64 -5.88
CA ARG A 482 -15.94 -19.72 -4.74
C ARG A 482 -16.28 -20.53 -3.49
N SER A 483 -15.28 -21.18 -2.89
CA SER A 483 -15.34 -21.42 -1.45
C SER A 483 -14.88 -20.13 -0.79
N SER A 484 -15.83 -19.29 -0.39
CA SER A 484 -15.58 -18.26 0.60
C SER A 484 -15.05 -18.95 1.86
N LEU A 485 -13.73 -18.97 2.04
CA LEU A 485 -13.11 -19.27 3.32
C LEU A 485 -13.56 -18.17 4.27
N SER A 486 -14.58 -18.47 5.06
CA SER A 486 -15.01 -17.60 6.14
C SER A 486 -13.94 -17.64 7.22
N LEU A 487 -13.64 -16.48 7.81
CA LEU A 487 -12.70 -16.34 8.92
C LEU A 487 -13.13 -17.11 10.19
N ASP A 488 -14.32 -17.71 10.20
CA ASP A 488 -14.85 -18.47 11.33
C ASP A 488 -14.45 -19.96 11.33
N ASP A 489 -13.78 -20.46 10.28
CA ASP A 489 -13.21 -21.83 10.26
C ASP A 489 -11.87 -21.94 11.03
N PHE A 490 -11.41 -20.85 11.65
CA PHE A 490 -10.13 -20.77 12.38
C PHE A 490 -10.29 -20.75 13.92
N ARG A 491 -11.32 -21.40 14.47
CA ARG A 491 -11.48 -21.53 15.93
C ARG A 491 -11.15 -22.92 16.47
#